data_AF-A0A1I1MV29-F1
#
_entry.id   AF-A0A1I1MV29-F1
#
_cell.length_a   1.000
_cell.length_b   1.000
_cell.length_c   1.000
_cell.angle_alpha   90.00
_cell.angle_beta   90.00
_cell.angle_gamma   90.00
#
_symmetry.space_group_name_H-M   'P 1'
#
loop_
_entity.id
_entity.type
_entity.pdbx_description
1 polymer ?
#
loop_
_entity_poly.entity_id
_entity_poly.type
_entity_poly.pdbx_seq_one_letter_code
_entity_poly.pdbx_strand_id
1 'polypeptide(L)'
;MGKKVDIDWSKLGFDYIKTDLRYISVWKDGKWDEGKLTEDNMLHISEASTVLHYGQSCFEGLKAYTTKEGKIQLFRPDRNSARINESCKKLLMPEIPEEKFINAVMQVVKANKEYVPPYGSGATLYIRPVMMGVGHNIGVKPAPEYIFTIFCMPVGPYFKDGLTPCNFIVSDDYDRAAPHGTGGQKVGGNYAASLQAHAEAAKKGFADCIYLDPATHTKIEEVGAANFFGITKNDEFVTPASPSILPSITKYSLLYIAEHYLNMPVYEKEVFIDELDQFKEAGACGTAAVITPIGGIQYKDNLHVFYSETEVGPITRKLYDTLYGIQLGDVKAPEGWIYEVK
;
A
#
# COMPACT_ATOMS: atom_id res chain seq x y z
N MET A 1 -8.43 28.09 10.62
CA MET A 1 -7.53 26.93 10.49
C MET A 1 -6.63 26.91 11.71
N GLY A 2 -6.54 25.78 12.44
CA GLY A 2 -5.65 25.64 13.60
C GLY A 2 -4.18 25.76 13.20
N LYS A 3 -3.31 26.03 14.18
CA LYS A 3 -1.86 26.11 13.97
C LYS A 3 -1.37 24.72 13.52
N LYS A 4 -0.60 24.65 12.44
CA LYS A 4 0.07 23.41 12.03
C LYS A 4 1.30 23.17 12.89
N VAL A 5 1.71 21.91 13.03
CA VAL A 5 3.00 21.58 13.64
C VAL A 5 4.15 22.16 12.82
N ASP A 6 5.25 22.49 13.49
CA ASP A 6 6.45 23.03 12.86
C ASP A 6 7.27 21.91 12.19
N ILE A 7 6.86 21.54 10.98
CA ILE A 7 7.50 20.50 10.15
C ILE A 7 7.83 21.10 8.79
N ASP A 8 9.05 20.84 8.30
CA ASP A 8 9.43 21.13 6.92
C ASP A 8 8.83 20.08 5.97
N TRP A 9 7.61 20.33 5.49
CA TRP A 9 6.85 19.43 4.62
C TRP A 9 7.60 19.04 3.33
N SER A 10 8.51 19.88 2.87
CA SER A 10 9.30 19.65 1.64
C SER A 10 10.41 18.62 1.82
N LYS A 11 10.83 18.36 3.06
CA LYS A 11 11.91 17.43 3.40
C LYS A 11 11.42 16.11 3.97
N LEU A 12 10.10 15.93 4.10
CA LEU A 12 9.55 14.69 4.61
C LEU A 12 9.91 13.51 3.71
N GLY A 13 10.40 12.44 4.32
CA GLY A 13 10.52 11.12 3.71
C GLY A 13 9.31 10.25 4.05
N PHE A 14 9.56 8.95 4.21
CA PHE A 14 8.57 7.96 4.68
C PHE A 14 9.03 7.35 6.02
N ASP A 15 9.32 8.22 6.98
CA ASP A 15 9.90 7.84 8.27
C ASP A 15 8.88 7.95 9.42
N TYR A 16 9.08 7.14 10.47
CA TYR A 16 8.22 7.20 11.64
C TYR A 16 8.40 8.52 12.38
N ILE A 17 7.28 9.24 12.55
CA ILE A 17 7.18 10.42 13.40
C ILE A 17 6.04 10.15 14.39
N LYS A 18 6.34 10.23 15.69
CA LYS A 18 5.30 10.12 16.72
C LYS A 18 4.35 11.30 16.60
N THR A 19 3.08 11.02 16.31
CA THR A 19 1.98 11.98 16.43
C THR A 19 1.29 11.85 17.80
N ASP A 20 0.35 12.74 18.08
CA ASP A 20 -0.20 12.90 19.43
C ASP A 20 -1.05 11.70 19.89
N LEU A 21 -1.97 11.24 19.04
CA LEU A 21 -2.97 10.24 19.42
C LEU A 21 -3.07 9.09 18.42
N ARG A 22 -3.14 7.86 18.92
CA ARG A 22 -3.52 6.66 18.15
C ARG A 22 -4.82 6.06 18.67
N TYR A 23 -5.54 5.35 17.81
CA TYR A 23 -6.70 4.54 18.21
C TYR A 23 -6.24 3.16 18.65
N ILE A 24 -6.86 2.60 19.69
CA ILE A 24 -6.70 1.21 20.11
C ILE A 24 -8.06 0.62 20.52
N SER A 25 -8.33 -0.60 20.09
CA SER A 25 -9.50 -1.41 20.46
C SER A 25 -9.05 -2.84 20.71
N VAL A 26 -9.65 -3.47 21.72
CA VAL A 26 -9.33 -4.84 22.14
C VAL A 26 -10.51 -5.74 21.84
N TRP A 27 -10.23 -6.90 21.24
CA TRP A 27 -11.18 -8.00 21.10
C TRP A 27 -10.90 -9.04 22.18
N LYS A 28 -11.94 -9.38 22.94
CA LYS A 28 -11.90 -10.39 24.01
C LYS A 28 -13.29 -10.97 24.23
N ASP A 29 -13.37 -12.26 24.56
CA ASP A 29 -14.62 -12.97 24.85
C ASP A 29 -15.68 -12.81 23.74
N GLY A 30 -15.24 -12.87 22.48
CA GLY A 30 -16.14 -12.84 21.32
C GLY A 30 -16.51 -11.45 20.80
N LYS A 31 -16.04 -10.36 21.42
CA LYS A 31 -16.48 -9.00 21.09
C LYS A 31 -15.34 -7.98 21.09
N TRP A 32 -15.48 -6.97 20.26
CA TRP A 32 -14.70 -5.74 20.34
C TRP A 32 -15.22 -4.86 21.48
N ASP A 33 -14.31 -4.19 22.19
CA ASP A 33 -14.67 -3.06 23.05
C ASP A 33 -15.10 -1.84 22.21
N GLU A 34 -15.37 -0.70 22.83
CA GLU A 34 -15.69 0.56 22.12
C GLU A 34 -14.46 1.14 21.38
N GLY A 35 -13.27 0.83 21.87
CA GLY A 35 -12.00 1.44 21.50
C GLY A 35 -11.84 2.87 22.01
N LYS A 36 -10.62 3.39 21.96
CA LYS A 36 -10.27 4.71 22.50
C LYS A 36 -9.06 5.31 21.79
N LEU A 37 -8.94 6.64 21.88
CA LEU A 37 -7.70 7.34 21.56
C LEU A 37 -6.75 7.31 22.76
N THR A 38 -5.45 7.24 22.50
CA THR A 38 -4.41 7.25 23.53
C THR A 38 -3.10 7.86 23.01
N GLU A 39 -2.34 8.48 23.91
CA GLU A 39 -1.01 9.06 23.64
C GLU A 39 0.13 8.02 23.73
N ASP A 40 -0.16 6.86 24.34
CA ASP A 40 0.84 5.80 24.50
C ASP A 40 1.08 5.10 23.16
N ASN A 41 2.23 5.39 22.53
CA ASN A 41 2.66 4.77 21.28
C ASN A 41 3.33 3.40 21.49
N MET A 42 3.40 2.91 22.72
CA MET A 42 3.90 1.57 23.05
C MET A 42 2.72 0.59 23.17
N LEU A 43 2.98 -0.66 22.77
CA LEU A 43 2.04 -1.77 22.94
C LEU A 43 2.54 -2.65 24.08
N HIS A 44 1.67 -2.95 25.04
CA HIS A 44 1.96 -3.82 26.18
C HIS A 44 1.26 -5.14 25.95
N ILE A 45 2.01 -6.14 25.49
CA ILE A 45 1.46 -7.45 25.13
C ILE A 45 2.22 -8.56 25.86
N SER A 46 1.55 -9.69 26.04
CA SER A 46 2.17 -10.92 26.56
C SER A 46 3.40 -11.30 25.71
N GLU A 47 4.49 -11.70 26.36
CA GLU A 47 5.66 -12.25 25.68
C GLU A 47 5.32 -13.52 24.87
N ALA A 48 4.24 -14.22 25.25
CA ALA A 48 3.69 -15.38 24.57
C ALA A 48 2.55 -15.01 23.61
N SER A 49 2.56 -13.82 23.01
CA SER A 49 1.55 -13.41 22.03
C SER A 49 1.81 -14.03 20.66
N THR A 50 0.77 -14.48 19.95
CA THR A 50 0.92 -15.14 18.63
C THR A 50 1.55 -14.23 17.58
N VAL A 51 1.39 -12.90 17.68
CA VAL A 51 2.08 -11.95 16.81
C VAL A 51 3.62 -12.06 16.90
N LEU A 52 4.16 -12.37 18.08
CA LEU A 52 5.61 -12.44 18.31
C LEU A 52 6.22 -13.76 17.83
N HIS A 53 5.46 -14.85 17.85
CA HIS A 53 5.97 -16.20 17.59
C HIS A 53 5.50 -16.80 16.27
N TYR A 54 4.27 -16.50 15.85
CA TYR A 54 3.59 -17.15 14.71
C TYR A 54 3.11 -16.15 13.65
N GLY A 55 3.51 -14.88 13.77
CA GLY A 55 3.22 -13.86 12.76
C GLY A 55 1.72 -13.59 12.55
N GLN A 56 0.86 -13.90 13.53
CA GLN A 56 -0.60 -13.70 13.42
C GLN A 56 -0.95 -12.21 13.48
N SER A 57 -0.70 -11.51 12.37
CA SER A 57 -0.93 -10.08 12.21
C SER A 57 -1.18 -9.69 10.75
N CYS A 58 -1.99 -8.67 10.57
CA CYS A 58 -2.18 -8.00 9.29
C CYS A 58 -2.25 -6.48 9.50
N PHE A 59 -2.08 -5.73 8.42
CA PHE A 59 -2.11 -4.28 8.48
C PHE A 59 -2.67 -3.67 7.21
N GLU A 60 -2.99 -2.38 7.30
CA GLU A 60 -3.44 -1.58 6.17
C GLU A 60 -2.59 -0.33 5.97
N GLY A 61 -2.81 0.31 4.82
CA GLY A 61 -2.14 1.57 4.49
C GLY A 61 -3.04 2.43 3.62
N LEU A 62 -3.41 3.59 4.15
CA LEU A 62 -4.20 4.61 3.47
C LEU A 62 -3.68 6.00 3.83
N LYS A 63 -4.19 7.02 3.12
CA LYS A 63 -3.73 8.40 3.28
C LYS A 63 -4.92 9.35 3.43
N ALA A 64 -4.70 10.42 4.18
CA ALA A 64 -5.55 11.60 4.21
C ALA A 64 -4.85 12.77 3.49
N TYR A 65 -5.66 13.54 2.76
CA TYR A 65 -5.22 14.62 1.89
C TYR A 65 -5.97 15.91 2.25
N THR A 66 -5.26 17.04 2.26
CA THR A 66 -5.89 18.36 2.36
C THR A 66 -6.26 18.83 0.96
N THR A 67 -7.52 19.21 0.73
CA THR A 67 -7.98 19.80 -0.53
C THR A 67 -7.65 21.29 -0.59
N LYS A 68 -7.79 21.90 -1.78
CA LYS A 68 -7.59 23.34 -1.98
C LYS A 68 -8.51 24.21 -1.12
N GLU A 69 -9.72 23.73 -0.82
CA GLU A 69 -10.70 24.38 0.06
C GLU A 69 -10.41 24.17 1.55
N GLY A 70 -9.33 23.45 1.89
CA GLY A 70 -8.94 23.17 3.26
C GLY A 70 -9.72 22.05 3.94
N LYS A 71 -10.50 21.28 3.16
CA LYS A 71 -11.14 20.04 3.64
C LYS A 71 -10.11 18.93 3.75
N ILE A 72 -10.40 17.92 4.56
CA ILE A 72 -9.57 16.71 4.67
C ILE A 72 -10.38 15.54 4.14
N GLN A 73 -9.77 14.76 3.26
CA GLN A 73 -10.43 13.62 2.65
C GLN A 73 -9.59 12.35 2.68
N LEU A 74 -10.28 11.23 2.82
CA LEU A 74 -9.73 9.87 2.79
C LEU A 74 -10.06 9.23 1.44
N PHE A 75 -9.10 8.50 0.90
CA PHE A 75 -9.26 7.77 -0.35
C PHE A 75 -9.60 6.30 -0.08
N ARG A 76 -10.82 5.89 -0.45
CA ARG A 76 -11.34 4.52 -0.43
C ARG A 76 -11.10 3.72 0.87
N PRO A 77 -11.35 4.29 2.07
CA PRO A 77 -11.17 3.57 3.34
C PRO A 77 -12.07 2.33 3.46
N ASP A 78 -13.19 2.26 2.74
CA ASP A 78 -14.04 1.07 2.59
C ASP A 78 -13.25 -0.12 2.03
N ARG A 79 -12.40 0.13 1.03
CA ARG A 79 -11.59 -0.92 0.41
C ARG A 79 -10.46 -1.40 1.31
N ASN A 80 -9.90 -0.52 2.13
CA ASN A 80 -8.96 -0.92 3.18
C ASN A 80 -9.66 -1.78 4.24
N SER A 81 -10.87 -1.40 4.66
CA SER A 81 -11.69 -2.16 5.61
C SER A 81 -12.00 -3.57 5.08
N ALA A 82 -12.45 -3.69 3.83
CA ALA A 82 -12.71 -4.99 3.22
C ALA A 82 -11.44 -5.86 3.17
N ARG A 83 -10.30 -5.30 2.74
CA ARG A 83 -9.05 -6.06 2.59
C ARG A 83 -8.41 -6.48 3.92
N ILE A 84 -8.53 -5.66 4.98
CA ILE A 84 -8.05 -6.07 6.30
C ILE A 84 -8.87 -7.25 6.83
N ASN A 85 -10.18 -7.27 6.60
CA ASN A 85 -11.04 -8.38 7.02
C ASN A 85 -10.77 -9.67 6.22
N GLU A 86 -10.50 -9.60 4.91
CA GLU A 86 -10.03 -10.76 4.14
C GLU A 86 -8.68 -11.29 4.68
N SER A 87 -7.80 -10.39 5.13
CA SER A 87 -6.54 -10.78 5.78
C SER A 87 -6.78 -11.41 7.16
N CYS A 88 -7.70 -10.87 7.96
CA CYS A 88 -8.12 -11.43 9.24
C CYS A 88 -8.66 -12.86 9.08
N LYS A 89 -9.56 -13.06 8.11
CA LYS A 89 -10.15 -14.37 7.82
C LYS A 89 -9.10 -15.43 7.49
N LYS A 90 -8.11 -15.10 6.65
CA LYS A 90 -7.01 -16.01 6.31
C LYS A 90 -6.14 -16.39 7.52
N LEU A 91 -6.01 -15.49 8.49
CA LEU A 91 -5.22 -15.69 9.72
C LEU A 91 -6.05 -16.08 10.95
N LEU A 92 -7.33 -16.42 10.77
CA LEU A 92 -8.27 -16.76 11.86
C LEU A 92 -8.35 -15.68 12.95
N MET A 93 -8.32 -14.41 12.56
CA MET A 93 -8.49 -13.25 13.44
C MET A 93 -9.93 -12.72 13.34
N PRO A 94 -10.46 -12.06 14.39
CA PRO A 94 -11.77 -11.43 14.32
C PRO A 94 -11.79 -10.32 13.28
N GLU A 95 -12.90 -10.26 12.53
CA GLU A 95 -13.17 -9.16 11.62
C GLU A 95 -13.52 -7.89 12.41
N ILE A 96 -13.13 -6.73 11.89
CA ILE A 96 -13.52 -5.42 12.41
C ILE A 96 -14.71 -4.91 11.59
N PRO A 97 -15.85 -4.52 12.22
CA PRO A 97 -16.97 -3.96 11.48
C PRO A 97 -16.53 -2.73 10.67
N GLU A 98 -16.99 -2.61 9.42
CA GLU A 98 -16.55 -1.54 8.50
C GLU A 98 -16.78 -0.15 9.07
N GLU A 99 -17.95 0.09 9.67
CA GLU A 99 -18.27 1.36 10.32
C GLU A 99 -17.26 1.68 11.43
N LYS A 100 -16.90 0.68 12.25
CA LYS A 100 -15.92 0.84 13.33
C LYS A 100 -14.52 1.14 12.78
N PHE A 101 -14.11 0.47 11.69
CA PHE A 101 -12.85 0.74 11.01
C PHE A 101 -12.79 2.19 10.48
N ILE A 102 -13.78 2.60 9.70
CA ILE A 102 -13.82 3.94 9.08
C ILE A 102 -13.92 5.02 10.16
N ASN A 103 -14.74 4.82 11.20
CA ASN A 103 -14.85 5.75 12.31
C ASN A 103 -13.51 5.90 13.06
N ALA A 104 -12.82 4.80 13.36
CA ALA A 104 -11.51 4.82 13.99
C ALA A 104 -10.46 5.58 13.14
N VAL A 105 -10.45 5.37 11.82
CA VAL A 105 -9.61 6.14 10.90
C VAL A 105 -9.92 7.64 11.00
N MET A 106 -11.20 8.02 10.94
CA MET A 106 -11.61 9.42 11.05
C MET A 106 -11.23 10.03 12.41
N GLN A 107 -11.38 9.29 13.51
CA GLN A 107 -10.97 9.74 14.84
C GLN A 107 -9.47 10.06 14.88
N VAL A 108 -8.61 9.16 14.37
CA VAL A 108 -7.16 9.38 14.31
C VAL A 108 -6.82 10.60 13.46
N VAL A 109 -7.43 10.77 12.29
CA VAL A 109 -7.15 11.94 11.45
C VAL A 109 -7.58 13.24 12.13
N LYS A 110 -8.75 13.27 12.77
CA LYS A 110 -9.23 14.46 13.50
C LYS A 110 -8.33 14.80 14.69
N ALA A 111 -7.94 13.78 15.45
CA ALA A 111 -7.08 13.92 16.62
C ALA A 111 -5.68 14.43 16.27
N ASN A 112 -5.20 14.16 15.06
CA ASN A 112 -3.88 14.57 14.57
C ASN A 112 -3.97 15.60 13.43
N LYS A 113 -5.02 16.43 13.41
CA LYS A 113 -5.31 17.38 12.30
C LYS A 113 -4.17 18.36 12.03
N GLU A 114 -3.38 18.69 13.06
CA GLU A 114 -2.22 19.58 12.94
C GLU A 114 -1.07 18.96 12.14
N TYR A 115 -0.97 17.63 12.11
CA TYR A 115 0.01 16.86 11.32
C TYR A 115 -0.45 16.60 9.87
N VAL A 116 -1.70 16.85 9.52
CA VAL A 116 -2.17 16.67 8.13
C VAL A 116 -1.49 17.72 7.24
N PRO A 117 -0.69 17.35 6.23
CA PRO A 117 0.07 18.33 5.46
C PRO A 117 -0.82 19.30 4.67
N PRO A 118 -0.37 20.54 4.42
CA PRO A 118 -1.13 21.51 3.66
C PRO A 118 -1.24 21.12 2.18
N TYR A 119 -2.32 21.55 1.52
CA TYR A 119 -2.49 21.39 0.07
C TYR A 119 -1.30 22.01 -0.68
N GLY A 120 -0.87 21.37 -1.77
CA GLY A 120 0.26 21.81 -2.59
C GLY A 120 1.64 21.48 -2.03
N SER A 121 1.76 20.90 -0.83
CA SER A 121 3.07 20.49 -0.27
C SER A 121 3.64 19.21 -0.88
N GLY A 122 2.81 18.40 -1.57
CA GLY A 122 3.18 17.05 -2.00
C GLY A 122 3.21 16.00 -0.87
N ALA A 123 3.15 16.43 0.39
CA ALA A 123 3.08 15.56 1.55
C ALA A 123 1.64 15.16 1.88
N THR A 124 1.49 14.02 2.57
CA THR A 124 0.19 13.45 2.97
C THR A 124 0.25 12.91 4.40
N LEU A 125 -0.89 12.72 5.05
CA LEU A 125 -0.92 11.98 6.32
C LEU A 125 -1.13 10.50 6.02
N TYR A 126 -0.11 9.68 6.25
CA TYR A 126 -0.22 8.24 6.13
C TYR A 126 -0.82 7.63 7.40
N ILE A 127 -1.74 6.69 7.24
CA ILE A 127 -2.52 6.06 8.30
C ILE A 127 -2.25 4.56 8.25
N ARG A 128 -1.92 3.98 9.42
CA ARG A 128 -1.52 2.58 9.58
C ARG A 128 -2.45 1.87 10.56
N PRO A 129 -3.53 1.24 10.08
CA PRO A 129 -4.28 0.25 10.84
C PRO A 129 -3.47 -1.05 10.96
N VAL A 130 -3.50 -1.69 12.12
CA VAL A 130 -2.81 -2.95 12.42
C VAL A 130 -3.72 -3.84 13.27
N MET A 131 -3.81 -5.12 12.91
CA MET A 131 -4.47 -6.18 13.66
C MET A 131 -3.43 -7.18 14.15
N MET A 132 -3.46 -7.56 15.43
CA MET A 132 -2.47 -8.47 16.03
C MET A 132 -3.13 -9.44 17.01
N GLY A 133 -2.76 -10.71 16.93
CA GLY A 133 -3.10 -11.71 17.96
C GLY A 133 -2.21 -11.57 19.20
N VAL A 134 -2.84 -11.47 20.38
CA VAL A 134 -2.20 -11.21 21.66
C VAL A 134 -2.74 -12.12 22.79
N GLY A 135 -2.16 -12.01 23.98
CA GLY A 135 -2.53 -12.78 25.16
C GLY A 135 -1.59 -13.97 25.41
N HIS A 136 -1.82 -14.73 26.47
CA HIS A 136 -0.97 -15.86 26.83
C HIS A 136 -1.24 -17.06 25.92
N ASN A 137 -0.32 -17.39 25.02
CA ASN A 137 -0.45 -18.56 24.14
C ASN A 137 0.90 -19.09 23.62
N ILE A 138 1.19 -20.37 23.83
CA ILE A 138 2.38 -21.04 23.29
C ILE A 138 2.06 -22.14 22.25
N GLY A 139 0.80 -22.54 22.12
CA GLY A 139 0.40 -23.51 21.10
C GLY A 139 0.24 -22.81 19.75
N VAL A 140 0.53 -23.51 18.65
CA VAL A 140 0.19 -23.00 17.31
C VAL A 140 -1.33 -23.08 17.12
N LYS A 141 -2.02 -22.02 17.52
CA LYS A 141 -3.48 -21.84 17.41
C LYS A 141 -3.81 -20.34 17.41
N PRO A 142 -5.04 -19.95 17.00
CA PRO A 142 -5.45 -18.56 17.06
C PRO A 142 -5.32 -17.97 18.47
N ALA A 143 -4.93 -16.70 18.56
CA ALA A 143 -4.85 -15.97 19.81
C ALA A 143 -6.20 -15.93 20.56
N PRO A 144 -6.17 -15.90 21.90
CA PRO A 144 -7.37 -15.72 22.72
C PRO A 144 -7.88 -14.27 22.70
N GLU A 145 -7.03 -13.29 22.40
CA GLU A 145 -7.32 -11.86 22.39
C GLU A 145 -6.67 -11.20 21.17
N TYR A 146 -7.21 -10.07 20.71
CA TYR A 146 -6.65 -9.32 19.58
C TYR A 146 -6.63 -7.83 19.86
N ILE A 147 -5.63 -7.14 19.31
CA ILE A 147 -5.55 -5.67 19.31
C ILE A 147 -5.73 -5.18 17.89
N PHE A 148 -6.68 -4.26 17.71
CA PHE A 148 -6.78 -3.40 16.54
C PHE A 148 -6.31 -1.99 16.91
N THR A 149 -5.28 -1.49 16.24
CA THR A 149 -4.73 -0.16 16.49
C THR A 149 -4.57 0.62 15.20
N ILE A 150 -4.73 1.94 15.27
CA ILE A 150 -4.48 2.83 14.14
C ILE A 150 -3.61 3.99 14.61
N PHE A 151 -2.44 4.17 13.99
CA PHE A 151 -1.60 5.35 14.17
C PHE A 151 -1.39 6.05 12.82
N CYS A 152 -0.87 7.27 12.83
CA CYS A 152 -0.58 8.02 11.62
C CYS A 152 0.77 8.74 11.72
N MET A 153 1.26 9.22 10.57
CA MET A 153 2.45 10.06 10.47
C MET A 153 2.40 10.87 9.17
N PRO A 154 2.89 12.12 9.15
CA PRO A 154 3.05 12.86 7.91
C PRO A 154 4.19 12.23 7.09
N VAL A 155 3.95 12.05 5.79
CA VAL A 155 4.93 11.49 4.85
C VAL A 155 5.02 12.37 3.61
N GLY A 156 6.22 12.49 3.06
CA GLY A 156 6.45 13.21 1.82
C GLY A 156 6.14 12.38 0.57
N PRO A 157 6.40 12.94 -0.62
CA PRO A 157 6.43 12.16 -1.84
C PRO A 157 7.50 11.08 -1.73
N TYR A 158 7.19 9.86 -2.20
CA TYR A 158 8.10 8.73 -2.09
C TYR A 158 9.42 8.94 -2.86
N PHE A 159 9.36 9.68 -3.97
CA PHE A 159 10.53 10.15 -4.72
C PHE A 159 10.60 11.67 -4.68
N LYS A 160 11.75 12.20 -4.26
CA LYS A 160 11.99 13.64 -4.11
C LYS A 160 11.89 14.40 -5.44
N ASP A 161 12.23 13.74 -6.55
CA ASP A 161 12.26 14.32 -7.90
C ASP A 161 10.95 14.06 -8.69
N GLY A 162 9.90 13.55 -8.02
CA GLY A 162 8.60 13.29 -8.63
C GLY A 162 8.53 11.94 -9.35
N LEU A 163 7.95 11.90 -10.55
CA LEU A 163 7.81 10.68 -11.36
C LEU A 163 9.13 10.31 -12.06
N THR A 164 10.20 10.15 -11.30
CA THR A 164 11.49 9.69 -11.83
C THR A 164 11.45 8.17 -11.99
N PRO A 165 11.75 7.62 -13.18
CA PRO A 165 11.80 6.18 -13.36
C PRO A 165 12.85 5.51 -12.47
N CYS A 166 12.55 4.28 -12.05
CA CYS A 166 13.46 3.44 -11.29
C CYS A 166 13.70 2.13 -12.04
N ASN A 167 14.91 1.58 -11.90
CA ASN A 167 15.23 0.25 -12.40
C ASN A 167 15.01 -0.79 -11.30
N PHE A 168 14.52 -1.97 -11.72
CA PHE A 168 14.25 -3.11 -10.86
C PHE A 168 14.94 -4.36 -11.39
N ILE A 169 15.17 -5.34 -10.52
CA ILE A 169 15.80 -6.61 -10.89
C ILE A 169 14.90 -7.79 -10.51
N VAL A 170 14.77 -8.77 -11.40
CA VAL A 170 14.05 -10.02 -11.08
C VAL A 170 14.78 -10.76 -9.95
N SER A 171 14.01 -11.22 -8.97
CA SER A 171 14.50 -12.10 -7.90
C SER A 171 14.42 -13.55 -8.37
N ASP A 172 15.57 -14.14 -8.74
CA ASP A 172 15.64 -15.54 -9.17
C ASP A 172 15.57 -16.55 -8.00
N ASP A 173 16.07 -16.15 -6.82
CA ASP A 173 16.29 -17.08 -5.69
C ASP A 173 15.23 -16.98 -4.58
N TYR A 174 14.34 -15.98 -4.63
CA TYR A 174 13.39 -15.70 -3.54
C TYR A 174 11.97 -15.44 -4.02
N ASP A 175 11.03 -16.00 -3.27
CA ASP A 175 9.60 -15.75 -3.39
C ASP A 175 9.07 -14.93 -2.20
N ARG A 176 8.26 -13.91 -2.48
CA ARG A 176 7.52 -13.17 -1.43
C ARG A 176 6.43 -14.02 -0.78
N ALA A 177 5.83 -14.92 -1.55
CA ALA A 177 4.73 -15.77 -1.12
C ALA A 177 4.72 -17.07 -1.93
N ALA A 178 4.21 -18.15 -1.32
CA ALA A 178 3.96 -19.41 -2.02
C ALA A 178 2.66 -19.34 -2.87
N PRO A 179 2.47 -20.21 -3.88
CA PRO A 179 1.32 -20.16 -4.81
C PRO A 179 -0.06 -20.21 -4.12
N HIS A 180 -0.13 -20.91 -2.98
CA HIS A 180 -1.35 -21.07 -2.17
C HIS A 180 -1.16 -20.53 -0.74
N GLY A 181 -0.21 -19.62 -0.56
CA GLY A 181 0.15 -19.04 0.72
C GLY A 181 -0.71 -17.85 1.12
N THR A 182 -0.06 -16.81 1.64
CA THR A 182 -0.66 -15.57 2.15
C THR A 182 -0.47 -14.37 1.23
N GLY A 183 -0.03 -14.59 -0.02
CA GLY A 183 0.33 -13.52 -0.95
C GLY A 183 -0.81 -12.53 -1.24
N GLY A 184 -2.03 -13.03 -1.36
CA GLY A 184 -3.26 -12.23 -1.53
C GLY A 184 -3.73 -11.47 -0.28
N GLN A 185 -2.98 -11.51 0.82
CA GLN A 185 -3.34 -10.91 2.11
C GLN A 185 -2.24 -9.97 2.58
N LYS A 186 -2.60 -8.91 3.30
CA LYS A 186 -1.65 -7.89 3.74
C LYS A 186 -1.08 -8.22 5.13
N VAL A 187 -0.30 -9.29 5.18
CA VAL A 187 0.25 -9.87 6.42
C VAL A 187 1.76 -9.65 6.53
N GLY A 188 2.27 -9.56 7.76
CA GLY A 188 3.69 -9.29 8.00
C GLY A 188 4.64 -10.35 7.43
N GLY A 189 4.23 -11.62 7.42
CA GLY A 189 5.06 -12.73 6.92
C GLY A 189 5.52 -12.56 5.47
N ASN A 190 4.68 -11.99 4.61
CA ASN A 190 5.06 -11.74 3.22
C ASN A 190 6.17 -10.68 3.10
N TYR A 191 6.18 -9.68 3.98
CA TYR A 191 7.20 -8.64 4.02
C TYR A 191 8.49 -9.15 4.67
N ALA A 192 8.38 -10.06 5.65
CA ALA A 192 9.54 -10.73 6.22
C ALA A 192 10.29 -11.54 5.14
N ALA A 193 9.55 -12.27 4.29
CA ALA A 193 10.11 -13.03 3.17
C ALA A 193 10.79 -12.13 2.11
N SER A 194 10.34 -10.88 1.94
CA SER A 194 10.89 -9.97 0.93
C SER A 194 12.21 -9.29 1.33
N LEU A 195 12.55 -9.23 2.63
CA LEU A 195 13.66 -8.41 3.13
C LEU A 195 15.01 -8.75 2.50
N GLN A 196 15.31 -10.04 2.33
CA GLN A 196 16.59 -10.50 1.78
C GLN A 196 16.71 -10.14 0.28
N ALA A 197 15.68 -10.42 -0.51
CA ALA A 197 15.64 -10.10 -1.94
C ALA A 197 15.78 -8.59 -2.18
N HIS A 198 15.07 -7.78 -1.39
CA HIS A 198 15.20 -6.32 -1.41
C HIS A 198 16.64 -5.87 -1.12
N ALA A 199 17.25 -6.40 -0.05
CA ALA A 199 18.61 -6.03 0.33
C ALA A 199 19.64 -6.38 -0.75
N GLU A 200 19.45 -7.48 -1.47
CA GLU A 200 20.30 -7.87 -2.60
C GLU A 200 20.10 -6.98 -3.84
N ALA A 201 18.85 -6.65 -4.17
CA ALA A 201 18.54 -5.70 -5.24
C ALA A 201 19.16 -4.33 -4.97
N ALA A 202 18.98 -3.81 -3.75
CA ALA A 202 19.53 -2.52 -3.33
C ALA A 202 21.08 -2.51 -3.38
N LYS A 203 21.74 -3.60 -2.94
CA LYS A 203 23.21 -3.74 -3.04
C LYS A 203 23.70 -3.69 -4.50
N LYS A 204 22.89 -4.15 -5.45
CA LYS A 204 23.17 -4.12 -6.90
C LYS A 204 22.78 -2.77 -7.55
N GLY A 205 22.24 -1.81 -6.79
CA GLY A 205 21.87 -0.49 -7.28
C GLY A 205 20.46 -0.37 -7.87
N PHE A 206 19.61 -1.40 -7.70
CA PHE A 206 18.21 -1.36 -8.11
C PHE A 206 17.32 -0.81 -6.99
N ALA A 207 16.17 -0.23 -7.35
CA ALA A 207 15.23 0.33 -6.37
C ALA A 207 14.56 -0.75 -5.52
N ASP A 208 14.21 -1.88 -6.15
CA ASP A 208 13.70 -3.07 -5.49
C ASP A 208 13.82 -4.30 -6.41
N CYS A 209 13.41 -5.46 -5.93
CA CYS A 209 13.27 -6.66 -6.75
C CYS A 209 11.86 -6.81 -7.37
N ILE A 210 11.77 -7.59 -8.46
CA ILE A 210 10.52 -8.08 -9.04
C ILE A 210 10.37 -9.55 -8.69
N TYR A 211 9.19 -9.90 -8.17
CA TYR A 211 8.81 -11.28 -7.91
C TYR A 211 8.10 -11.86 -9.13
N LEU A 212 8.50 -13.06 -9.51
CA LEU A 212 7.79 -13.87 -10.48
C LEU A 212 6.83 -14.83 -9.77
N ASP A 213 6.01 -15.52 -10.55
CA ASP A 213 5.10 -16.53 -10.01
C ASP A 213 5.89 -17.64 -9.32
N PRO A 214 5.58 -17.99 -8.06
CA PRO A 214 6.43 -18.86 -7.25
C PRO A 214 6.45 -20.32 -7.71
N ALA A 215 5.60 -20.70 -8.67
CA ALA A 215 5.52 -22.08 -9.17
C ALA A 215 6.46 -22.33 -10.35
N THR A 216 6.58 -21.36 -11.27
CA THR A 216 7.30 -21.55 -12.54
C THR A 216 8.35 -20.48 -12.79
N HIS A 217 8.31 -19.36 -12.07
CA HIS A 217 9.21 -18.22 -12.27
C HIS A 217 9.21 -17.73 -13.73
N THR A 218 8.03 -17.65 -14.34
CA THR A 218 7.86 -17.20 -15.75
C THR A 218 7.02 -15.95 -15.89
N LYS A 219 6.18 -15.63 -14.89
CA LYS A 219 5.20 -14.54 -14.96
C LYS A 219 5.45 -13.52 -13.87
N ILE A 220 5.39 -12.23 -14.20
CA ILE A 220 5.51 -11.14 -13.23
C ILE A 220 4.33 -11.16 -12.26
N GLU A 221 4.63 -11.03 -10.97
CA GLU A 221 3.62 -10.86 -9.91
C GLU A 221 3.66 -9.45 -9.32
N GLU A 222 4.73 -9.10 -8.58
CA GLU A 222 4.84 -7.82 -7.85
C GLU A 222 6.22 -7.18 -8.03
N VAL A 223 6.26 -5.86 -7.85
CA VAL A 223 7.48 -5.05 -7.84
C VAL A 223 7.71 -4.60 -6.40
N GLY A 224 8.55 -5.32 -5.68
CA GLY A 224 8.75 -5.12 -4.24
C GLY A 224 7.45 -5.25 -3.45
N ALA A 225 7.00 -4.13 -2.89
CA ALA A 225 5.74 -4.02 -2.15
C ALA A 225 4.59 -3.36 -2.95
N ALA A 226 4.68 -3.29 -4.27
CA ALA A 226 3.73 -2.66 -5.18
C ALA A 226 3.32 -3.61 -6.33
N ASN A 227 2.17 -3.36 -6.96
CA ASN A 227 1.74 -4.17 -8.11
C ASN A 227 2.29 -3.62 -9.42
N PHE A 228 2.64 -4.52 -10.33
CA PHE A 228 3.04 -4.20 -11.69
C PHE A 228 1.86 -3.80 -12.58
N PHE A 229 2.09 -2.86 -13.49
CA PHE A 229 1.29 -2.68 -14.69
C PHE A 229 2.20 -2.37 -15.88
N GLY A 230 1.74 -2.72 -17.08
CA GLY A 230 2.35 -2.41 -18.36
C GLY A 230 1.34 -1.74 -19.30
N ILE A 231 1.81 -0.80 -20.11
CA ILE A 231 1.04 -0.17 -21.18
C ILE A 231 1.52 -0.73 -22.50
N THR A 232 0.63 -1.41 -23.24
CA THR A 232 1.02 -2.04 -24.51
C THR A 232 1.32 -1.00 -25.58
N LYS A 233 2.00 -1.43 -26.65
CA LYS A 233 2.21 -0.59 -27.85
C LYS A 233 0.90 -0.08 -28.47
N ASN A 234 -0.22 -0.77 -28.20
CA ASN A 234 -1.58 -0.43 -28.68
C ASN A 234 -2.42 0.36 -27.66
N ASP A 235 -1.81 0.95 -26.63
CA ASP A 235 -2.51 1.74 -25.60
C ASP A 235 -3.48 0.96 -24.71
N GLU A 236 -3.15 -0.30 -24.41
CA GLU A 236 -3.92 -1.12 -23.47
C GLU A 236 -3.22 -1.15 -22.10
N PHE A 237 -4.00 -1.06 -21.01
CA PHE A 237 -3.51 -1.22 -19.65
C PHE A 237 -3.55 -2.70 -19.26
N VAL A 238 -2.40 -3.28 -18.92
CA VAL A 238 -2.28 -4.69 -18.53
C VAL A 238 -1.69 -4.79 -17.14
N THR A 239 -2.26 -5.63 -16.28
CA THR A 239 -1.71 -5.94 -14.96
C THR A 239 -1.83 -7.44 -14.66
N PRO A 240 -0.92 -8.04 -13.87
CA PRO A 240 -0.96 -9.45 -13.52
C PRO A 240 -2.26 -9.85 -12.81
N ALA A 241 -2.75 -11.04 -13.15
CA ALA A 241 -3.80 -11.76 -12.44
C ALA A 241 -3.22 -13.05 -11.83
N SER A 242 -3.17 -13.13 -10.51
CA SER A 242 -2.66 -14.30 -9.77
C SER A 242 -3.28 -14.36 -8.36
N PRO A 243 -3.43 -15.55 -7.76
CA PRO A 243 -3.87 -15.68 -6.37
C PRO A 243 -2.81 -15.28 -5.33
N SER A 244 -1.52 -15.17 -5.72
CA SER A 244 -0.39 -14.82 -4.84
C SER A 244 -0.04 -13.32 -4.83
N ILE A 245 -0.69 -12.51 -5.68
CA ILE A 245 -0.57 -11.04 -5.68
C ILE A 245 -1.56 -10.40 -4.71
N LEU A 246 -1.11 -9.36 -4.02
CA LEU A 246 -1.95 -8.57 -3.14
C LEU A 246 -2.94 -7.75 -3.99
N PRO A 247 -4.26 -7.83 -3.74
CA PRO A 247 -5.24 -6.99 -4.43
C PRO A 247 -5.08 -5.50 -4.03
N SER A 248 -4.23 -4.78 -4.76
CA SER A 248 -3.99 -3.35 -4.50
C SER A 248 -5.19 -2.49 -4.86
N ILE A 249 -5.59 -1.66 -3.91
CA ILE A 249 -6.61 -0.63 -4.09
C ILE A 249 -6.15 0.36 -5.18
N THR A 250 -4.86 0.70 -5.22
CA THR A 250 -4.28 1.55 -6.26
C THR A 250 -4.38 0.91 -7.64
N LYS A 251 -4.05 -0.39 -7.78
CA LYS A 251 -4.19 -1.14 -9.04
C LYS A 251 -5.63 -1.05 -9.56
N TYR A 252 -6.61 -1.39 -8.72
CA TYR A 252 -8.02 -1.36 -9.11
C TYR A 252 -8.55 0.06 -9.39
N SER A 253 -7.99 1.07 -8.72
CA SER A 253 -8.29 2.47 -9.06
C SER A 253 -7.69 2.88 -10.40
N LEU A 254 -6.48 2.41 -10.74
CA LEU A 254 -5.85 2.68 -12.04
C LEU A 254 -6.55 1.97 -13.20
N LEU A 255 -7.00 0.72 -13.00
CA LEU A 255 -7.86 0.03 -13.97
C LEU A 255 -9.12 0.84 -14.27
N TYR A 256 -9.82 1.32 -13.23
CA TYR A 256 -11.01 2.15 -13.40
C TYR A 256 -10.71 3.48 -14.12
N ILE A 257 -9.60 4.13 -13.78
CA ILE A 257 -9.19 5.39 -14.41
C ILE A 257 -8.82 5.18 -15.88
N ALA A 258 -8.04 4.14 -16.18
CA ALA A 258 -7.67 3.80 -17.55
C ALA A 258 -8.92 3.59 -18.42
N GLU A 259 -9.88 2.81 -17.93
CA GLU A 259 -11.13 2.52 -18.65
C GLU A 259 -12.03 3.75 -18.80
N HIS A 260 -12.35 4.44 -17.70
CA HIS A 260 -13.44 5.44 -17.71
C HIS A 260 -12.98 6.89 -17.91
N TYR A 261 -11.71 7.21 -17.64
CA TYR A 261 -11.18 8.58 -17.80
C TYR A 261 -10.28 8.68 -19.02
N LEU A 262 -9.50 7.64 -19.31
CA LEU A 262 -8.56 7.62 -20.44
C LEU A 262 -9.09 6.86 -21.66
N ASN A 263 -10.23 6.15 -21.53
CA ASN A 263 -10.85 5.35 -22.58
C ASN A 263 -9.92 4.27 -23.16
N MET A 264 -9.13 3.65 -22.30
CA MET A 264 -8.19 2.59 -22.65
C MET A 264 -8.79 1.21 -22.36
N PRO A 265 -8.55 0.20 -23.21
CA PRO A 265 -8.83 -1.20 -22.85
C PRO A 265 -7.99 -1.62 -21.64
N VAL A 266 -8.59 -2.40 -20.75
CA VAL A 266 -7.95 -2.87 -19.52
C VAL A 266 -8.00 -4.39 -19.41
N TYR A 267 -6.89 -5.00 -18.98
CA TYR A 267 -6.78 -6.46 -18.87
C TYR A 267 -6.07 -6.86 -17.58
N GLU A 268 -6.70 -7.76 -16.84
CA GLU A 268 -6.07 -8.56 -15.79
C GLU A 268 -5.72 -9.93 -16.39
N LYS A 269 -4.43 -10.16 -16.71
CA LYS A 269 -3.96 -11.39 -17.37
C LYS A 269 -2.57 -11.79 -16.90
N GLU A 270 -2.09 -12.96 -17.31
CA GLU A 270 -0.70 -13.34 -17.10
C GLU A 270 0.24 -12.41 -17.88
N VAL A 271 1.36 -12.04 -17.26
CA VAL A 271 2.39 -11.17 -17.85
C VAL A 271 3.71 -11.92 -17.81
N PHE A 272 4.17 -12.43 -18.95
CA PHE A 272 5.40 -13.20 -19.01
C PHE A 272 6.65 -12.32 -19.03
N ILE A 273 7.69 -12.74 -18.31
CA ILE A 273 8.96 -11.98 -18.19
C ILE A 273 9.77 -11.95 -19.48
N ASP A 274 9.53 -12.86 -20.42
CA ASP A 274 10.15 -12.91 -21.75
C ASP A 274 9.37 -12.12 -22.82
N GLU A 275 8.17 -11.63 -22.50
CA GLU A 275 7.33 -10.86 -23.42
C GLU A 275 7.28 -9.35 -23.10
N LEU A 276 8.30 -8.80 -22.41
CA LEU A 276 8.32 -7.39 -22.00
C LEU A 276 8.24 -6.40 -23.18
N ASP A 277 8.76 -6.78 -24.35
CA ASP A 277 8.75 -5.98 -25.58
C ASP A 277 7.33 -5.60 -26.05
N GLN A 278 6.28 -6.23 -25.54
CA GLN A 278 4.89 -5.85 -25.84
C GLN A 278 4.50 -4.49 -25.22
N PHE A 279 5.22 -4.07 -24.17
CA PHE A 279 4.95 -2.84 -23.42
C PHE A 279 5.85 -1.69 -23.88
N LYS A 280 5.27 -0.50 -23.99
CA LYS A 280 6.01 0.75 -24.25
C LYS A 280 6.23 1.60 -23.01
N GLU A 281 5.46 1.35 -21.95
CA GLU A 281 5.64 1.94 -20.62
C GLU A 281 5.33 0.86 -19.58
N ALA A 282 5.97 0.93 -18.42
CA ALA A 282 5.64 0.07 -17.28
C ALA A 282 5.72 0.87 -15.98
N GLY A 283 5.05 0.38 -14.94
CA GLY A 283 5.06 1.01 -13.63
C GLY A 283 4.71 0.08 -12.49
N ALA A 284 5.10 0.48 -11.29
CA ALA A 284 4.68 -0.12 -10.03
C ALA A 284 3.67 0.80 -9.33
N CYS A 285 2.61 0.26 -8.74
CA CYS A 285 1.55 1.05 -8.11
C CYS A 285 1.17 0.57 -6.70
N GLY A 286 0.93 1.52 -5.80
CA GLY A 286 0.57 1.26 -4.40
C GLY A 286 0.39 2.54 -3.59
N THR A 287 -0.17 2.45 -2.37
CA THR A 287 -0.52 3.64 -1.56
C THR A 287 0.68 4.58 -1.30
N ALA A 288 1.88 4.04 -1.06
CA ALA A 288 3.04 4.83 -0.66
C ALA A 288 3.50 5.76 -1.79
N ALA A 289 3.81 5.21 -2.96
CA ALA A 289 4.33 5.95 -4.11
C ALA A 289 3.27 6.45 -5.09
N VAL A 290 2.01 6.00 -4.96
CA VAL A 290 0.95 6.13 -5.98
C VAL A 290 1.33 5.36 -7.24
N ILE A 291 2.25 5.89 -8.05
CA ILE A 291 2.89 5.22 -9.18
C ILE A 291 4.40 5.49 -9.12
N THR A 292 5.20 4.44 -9.33
CA THR A 292 6.63 4.50 -9.62
C THR A 292 6.82 4.06 -11.08
N PRO A 293 7.26 4.95 -11.99
CA PRO A 293 7.58 4.53 -13.35
C PRO A 293 8.73 3.51 -13.34
N ILE A 294 8.62 2.46 -14.15
CA ILE A 294 9.70 1.49 -14.33
C ILE A 294 10.51 1.93 -15.55
N GLY A 295 11.76 2.31 -15.32
CA GLY A 295 12.70 2.64 -16.40
C GLY A 295 13.07 1.38 -17.17
N GLY A 296 13.62 0.41 -16.42
CA GLY A 296 13.88 -0.93 -16.93
C GLY A 296 13.83 -2.04 -15.89
N ILE A 297 13.74 -3.27 -16.39
CA ILE A 297 13.78 -4.51 -15.62
C ILE A 297 15.02 -5.29 -16.03
N GLN A 298 15.89 -5.55 -15.07
CA GLN A 298 17.00 -6.48 -15.21
C GLN A 298 16.48 -7.90 -15.04
N TYR A 299 16.61 -8.71 -16.08
CA TYR A 299 16.37 -10.16 -16.03
C TYR A 299 17.57 -10.89 -16.62
N LYS A 300 18.19 -11.76 -15.83
CA LYS A 300 19.49 -12.37 -16.16
C LYS A 300 20.51 -11.28 -16.49
N ASP A 301 21.18 -11.36 -17.64
CA ASP A 301 22.20 -10.39 -18.09
C ASP A 301 21.63 -9.25 -18.94
N ASN A 302 20.31 -9.13 -19.08
CA ASN A 302 19.67 -8.11 -19.92
C ASN A 302 18.84 -7.11 -19.11
N LEU A 303 19.13 -5.82 -19.30
CA LEU A 303 18.27 -4.72 -18.83
C LEU A 303 17.30 -4.35 -19.96
N HIS A 304 16.04 -4.73 -19.81
CA HIS A 304 14.98 -4.31 -20.73
C HIS A 304 14.46 -2.92 -20.31
N VAL A 305 14.64 -1.91 -21.16
CA VAL A 305 14.15 -0.53 -20.95
C VAL A 305 12.85 -0.33 -21.72
N PHE A 306 11.80 0.15 -21.06
CA PHE A 306 10.47 0.30 -21.67
C PHE A 306 10.33 1.60 -22.47
N TYR A 307 10.48 2.74 -21.79
CA TYR A 307 10.30 4.08 -22.36
C TYR A 307 11.60 4.90 -22.25
N SER A 308 12.06 5.11 -21.02
CA SER A 308 13.28 5.84 -20.70
C SER A 308 13.68 5.54 -19.25
N GLU A 309 14.98 5.53 -18.98
CA GLU A 309 15.50 5.41 -17.61
C GLU A 309 15.41 6.74 -16.83
N THR A 310 15.15 7.86 -17.50
CA THR A 310 15.14 9.19 -16.88
C THR A 310 13.81 9.93 -17.01
N GLU A 311 12.98 9.57 -17.99
CA GLU A 311 11.70 10.24 -18.27
C GLU A 311 10.53 9.29 -18.09
N VAL A 312 9.46 9.76 -17.45
CA VAL A 312 8.21 8.99 -17.35
C VAL A 312 7.43 9.06 -18.67
N GLY A 313 6.85 7.92 -19.05
CA GLY A 313 5.99 7.86 -20.23
C GLY A 313 4.71 8.69 -20.10
N PRO A 314 4.16 9.18 -21.21
CA PRO A 314 3.00 10.09 -21.20
C PRO A 314 1.73 9.46 -20.63
N ILE A 315 1.50 8.15 -20.78
CA ILE A 315 0.29 7.50 -20.26
C ILE A 315 0.42 7.30 -18.75
N THR A 316 1.59 6.84 -18.30
CA THR A 316 1.93 6.72 -16.88
C THR A 316 1.74 8.06 -16.15
N ARG A 317 2.17 9.16 -16.77
CA ARG A 317 1.94 10.52 -16.24
C ARG A 317 0.45 10.85 -16.14
N LYS A 318 -0.35 10.63 -17.20
CA LYS A 318 -1.81 10.87 -17.18
C LYS A 318 -2.52 10.06 -16.09
N LEU A 319 -2.14 8.79 -15.93
CA LEU A 319 -2.68 7.92 -14.87
C LEU A 319 -2.38 8.47 -13.49
N TYR A 320 -1.12 8.89 -13.25
CA TYR A 320 -0.72 9.51 -11.99
C TYR A 320 -1.47 10.81 -11.72
N ASP A 321 -1.45 11.75 -12.67
CA ASP A 321 -2.07 13.07 -12.51
C ASP A 321 -3.58 12.94 -12.23
N THR A 322 -4.25 12.00 -12.89
CA THR A 322 -5.68 11.73 -12.66
C THR A 322 -5.94 11.15 -11.28
N LEU A 323 -5.22 10.09 -10.89
CA LEU A 323 -5.42 9.45 -9.59
C LEU A 323 -5.06 10.39 -8.43
N TYR A 324 -3.93 11.07 -8.54
CA TYR A 324 -3.46 12.01 -7.52
C TYR A 324 -4.36 13.25 -7.46
N GLY A 325 -4.82 13.76 -8.60
CA GLY A 325 -5.83 14.81 -8.67
C GLY A 325 -7.15 14.43 -7.99
N ILE A 326 -7.62 13.19 -8.13
CA ILE A 326 -8.78 12.68 -7.39
C ILE A 326 -8.51 12.68 -5.88
N GLN A 327 -7.32 12.22 -5.47
CA GLN A 327 -6.90 12.17 -4.07
C GLN A 327 -6.77 13.56 -3.43
N LEU A 328 -6.42 14.59 -4.21
CA LEU A 328 -6.36 15.99 -3.77
C LEU A 328 -7.68 16.75 -3.88
N GLY A 329 -8.66 16.22 -4.63
CA GLY A 329 -9.94 16.87 -4.89
C GLY A 329 -9.91 17.83 -6.10
N ASP A 330 -8.82 17.85 -6.85
CA ASP A 330 -8.65 18.66 -8.06
C ASP A 330 -9.34 18.03 -9.29
N VAL A 331 -9.56 16.71 -9.25
CA VAL A 331 -10.29 15.95 -10.27
C VAL A 331 -11.52 15.32 -9.63
N LYS A 332 -12.66 15.35 -10.35
CA LYS A 332 -13.90 14.75 -9.87
C LYS A 332 -13.72 13.25 -9.65
N ALA A 333 -13.91 12.82 -8.41
CA ALA A 333 -13.84 11.42 -8.02
C ALA A 333 -15.05 10.62 -8.52
N PRO A 334 -14.88 9.31 -8.78
CA PRO A 334 -16.00 8.38 -8.87
C PRO A 334 -16.81 8.36 -7.57
N GLU A 335 -18.08 7.98 -7.67
CA GLU A 335 -18.95 7.88 -6.51
C GLU A 335 -18.40 6.88 -5.48
N GLY A 336 -18.48 7.24 -4.19
CA GLY A 336 -18.02 6.41 -3.09
C GLY A 336 -16.50 6.33 -2.90
N TRP A 337 -15.67 7.01 -3.71
CA TRP A 337 -14.22 6.93 -3.54
C TRP A 337 -13.68 7.84 -2.43
N ILE A 338 -14.38 8.93 -2.14
CA ILE A 338 -13.89 10.00 -1.25
C ILE A 338 -14.76 10.09 0.00
N TYR A 339 -14.10 10.02 1.16
CA TYR A 339 -14.74 10.15 2.47
C TYR A 339 -14.20 11.42 3.15
N GLU A 340 -15.05 12.42 3.30
CA GLU A 340 -14.71 13.67 3.98
C GLU A 340 -14.57 13.45 5.49
N VAL A 341 -13.46 13.90 6.07
CA VAL A 341 -13.23 13.91 7.52
C VAL A 341 -13.86 15.18 8.09
N LYS A 342 -15.06 15.04 8.64
CA LYS A 342 -15.87 16.17 9.17
C LYS A 342 -15.36 16.74 10.49
#